data_AF-A0A1H0SEH2-F1
#
_entry.id   AF-A0A1H0SEH2-F1
#
_cell.length_a   1.000
_cell.length_b   1.000
_cell.length_c   1.000
_cell.angle_alpha   90.00
_cell.angle_beta   90.00
_cell.angle_gamma   90.00
#
_symmetry.space_group_name_H-M   'P 1'
#
loop_
_entity.id
_entity.type
_entity.pdbx_description
1 polymer ?
#
loop_
_entity_poly.entity_id
_entity_poly.type
_entity_poly.pdbx_seq_one_letter_code
_entity_poly.pdbx_strand_id
1 'polypeptide(L)'
;MSSVHAATTLALWAAARAGGRSTDDVLAAVDAAGHRVGVRAATATVADRTGLPGPGSPTAGSMALLPLMTSGGVPVLLLPTAGDLRGLPPKGDITVPALDSGAVVVFPELEVGVVPTDGQWRVHSCPGHHPALSLGEANAEIDGAMAEATRSLVTLDIARGSEQVRENVRRRMLDEAVDTPPGTPTAASALLAKVISLEALLAVAAGHETAAVTSRELAVVDDALRPLTTAVRAGRRAAVAEAARVLAQQSVRSRR
;
A
#
# COMPACT_ATOMS: atom_id res chain seq x y z
N MET A 1 -8.06 4.46 9.52
CA MET A 1 -6.91 3.78 8.89
C MET A 1 -7.15 3.71 7.41
N SER A 2 -6.16 4.05 6.59
CA SER A 2 -6.31 4.10 5.14
C SER A 2 -6.28 2.71 4.49
N SER A 3 -6.82 2.62 3.26
CA SER A 3 -6.68 1.44 2.39
C SER A 3 -5.21 1.09 2.12
N VAL A 4 -4.34 2.09 2.02
CA VAL A 4 -2.88 1.91 1.81
C VAL A 4 -2.23 1.27 3.03
N HIS A 5 -2.56 1.74 4.24
CA HIS A 5 -2.11 1.11 5.48
C HIS A 5 -2.55 -0.36 5.52
N ALA A 6 -3.85 -0.62 5.33
CA ALA A 6 -4.40 -1.97 5.42
C ALA A 6 -3.75 -2.92 4.41
N ALA A 7 -3.61 -2.51 3.15
CA ALA A 7 -2.95 -3.29 2.12
C ALA A 7 -1.46 -3.52 2.41
N THR A 8 -0.76 -2.53 2.96
CA THR A 8 0.65 -2.68 3.37
C THR A 8 0.79 -3.74 4.45
N THR A 9 -0.05 -3.68 5.48
CA THR A 9 -0.09 -4.67 6.57
C THR A 9 -0.41 -6.06 6.02
N LEU A 10 -1.44 -6.19 5.19
CA LEU A 10 -1.81 -7.46 4.58
C LEU A 10 -0.66 -8.08 3.78
N ALA A 11 0.03 -7.30 2.95
CA ALA A 11 1.15 -7.80 2.13
C ALA A 11 2.32 -8.31 3.00
N LEU A 12 2.72 -7.54 4.01
CA LEU A 12 3.83 -7.93 4.90
C LEU A 12 3.49 -9.19 5.71
N TRP A 13 2.31 -9.22 6.32
CA TRP A 13 1.89 -10.35 7.17
C TRP A 13 1.54 -11.60 6.37
N ALA A 14 1.04 -11.47 5.14
CA ALA A 14 0.90 -12.59 4.21
C ALA A 14 2.26 -13.21 3.86
N ALA A 15 3.28 -12.39 3.60
CA ALA A 15 4.64 -12.88 3.34
C ALA A 15 5.25 -13.56 4.59
N ALA A 16 5.05 -12.98 5.76
CA ALA A 16 5.47 -13.59 7.02
C ALA A 16 4.76 -14.94 7.27
N ARG A 17 3.47 -15.05 6.91
CA ARG A 17 2.73 -16.31 6.99
C ARG A 17 3.33 -17.38 6.09
N ALA A 18 3.72 -17.04 4.86
CA ALA A 18 4.46 -17.92 3.96
C ALA A 18 5.84 -18.30 4.52
N GLY A 19 6.46 -17.38 5.27
CA GLY A 19 7.67 -17.59 6.06
C GLY A 19 7.49 -18.43 7.33
N GLY A 20 6.29 -18.92 7.62
CA GLY A 20 6.00 -19.79 8.76
C GLY A 20 5.54 -19.09 10.03
N ARG A 21 5.18 -17.80 9.97
CA ARG A 21 4.58 -17.09 11.11
C ARG A 21 3.25 -17.74 11.53
N SER A 22 2.92 -17.66 12.82
CA SER A 22 1.66 -18.19 13.36
C SER A 22 0.45 -17.55 12.68
N THR A 23 -0.61 -18.34 12.51
CA THR A 23 -1.88 -17.85 11.97
C THR A 23 -2.50 -16.78 12.87
N ASP A 24 -2.39 -16.94 14.19
CA ASP A 24 -3.02 -16.02 15.16
C ASP A 24 -2.39 -14.61 15.09
N ASP A 25 -1.06 -14.52 15.01
CA ASP A 25 -0.38 -13.21 14.89
C ASP A 25 -0.78 -12.53 13.57
N VAL A 26 -0.87 -13.31 12.49
CA VAL A 26 -1.25 -12.80 11.16
C VAL A 26 -2.69 -12.27 11.18
N LEU A 27 -3.64 -13.02 11.75
CA LEU A 27 -5.03 -12.59 11.86
C LEU A 27 -5.18 -11.37 12.78
N ALA A 28 -4.48 -11.36 13.92
CA ALA A 28 -4.48 -10.22 14.83
C ALA A 28 -3.98 -8.94 14.13
N ALA A 29 -2.89 -9.04 13.36
CA ALA A 29 -2.36 -7.90 12.61
C ALA A 29 -3.29 -7.44 11.49
N VAL A 30 -3.85 -8.37 10.70
CA VAL A 30 -4.79 -8.06 9.61
C VAL A 30 -6.07 -7.42 10.15
N ASP A 31 -6.63 -7.95 11.25
CA ASP A 31 -7.81 -7.38 11.88
C ASP A 31 -7.50 -6.02 12.53
N ALA A 32 -6.31 -5.84 13.12
CA ALA A 32 -5.85 -4.54 13.63
C ALA A 32 -5.71 -3.50 12.50
N ALA A 33 -5.32 -3.91 11.30
CA ALA A 33 -5.25 -3.08 10.10
C ALA A 33 -6.62 -2.57 9.60
N GLY A 34 -7.72 -3.14 10.10
CA GLY A 34 -9.09 -2.77 9.76
C GLY A 34 -9.75 -3.74 8.78
N HIS A 35 -10.69 -3.24 8.00
CA HIS A 35 -11.44 -4.02 7.00
C HIS A 35 -12.12 -5.31 7.54
N ARG A 36 -12.74 -5.19 8.72
CA ARG A 36 -13.38 -6.31 9.45
C ARG A 36 -14.78 -6.69 8.97
N VAL A 37 -15.35 -5.98 7.99
CA VAL A 37 -16.69 -6.31 7.43
C VAL A 37 -16.66 -7.68 6.73
N GLY A 38 -15.49 -8.09 6.24
CA GLY A 38 -15.24 -9.47 5.82
C GLY A 38 -14.53 -9.56 4.47
N VAL A 39 -14.54 -10.77 3.92
CA VAL A 39 -13.82 -11.16 2.71
C VAL A 39 -14.81 -11.72 1.70
N ARG A 40 -14.67 -11.33 0.42
CA ARG A 40 -15.57 -11.76 -0.65
C ARG A 40 -14.89 -11.74 -2.02
N ALA A 41 -15.28 -12.66 -2.89
CA ALA A 41 -14.97 -12.60 -4.32
C ALA A 41 -15.83 -11.56 -5.07
N ALA A 42 -15.22 -10.82 -5.98
CA ALA A 42 -15.87 -9.80 -6.80
C ALA A 42 -16.81 -10.38 -7.87
N THR A 43 -16.53 -11.59 -8.33
CA THR A 43 -17.29 -12.28 -9.38
C THR A 43 -17.49 -13.75 -9.01
N ALA A 44 -18.48 -14.40 -9.64
CA ALA A 44 -18.72 -15.84 -9.46
C ALA A 44 -17.49 -16.67 -9.87
N THR A 45 -16.82 -16.31 -10.97
CA THR A 45 -15.60 -17.00 -11.43
C THR A 45 -14.47 -16.93 -10.39
N VAL A 46 -14.28 -15.78 -9.74
CA VAL A 46 -13.29 -15.65 -8.66
C VAL A 46 -13.73 -16.45 -7.43
N ALA A 47 -15.03 -16.47 -7.12
CA ALA A 47 -15.59 -17.26 -6.03
C ALA A 47 -15.29 -18.75 -6.22
N ASP A 48 -15.57 -19.29 -7.42
CA ASP A 48 -15.34 -20.70 -7.76
C ASP A 48 -13.85 -21.07 -7.66
N ARG A 49 -12.96 -20.19 -8.13
CA ARG A 49 -11.51 -20.43 -8.11
C ARG A 49 -10.90 -20.35 -6.71
N THR A 50 -11.44 -19.50 -5.84
CA THR A 50 -10.86 -19.22 -4.51
C THR A 50 -11.59 -19.89 -3.35
N GLY A 51 -12.80 -20.41 -3.59
CA GLY A 51 -13.70 -20.91 -2.54
C GLY A 51 -14.30 -19.81 -1.66
N LEU A 52 -14.12 -18.53 -2.02
CA LEU A 52 -14.68 -17.41 -1.27
C LEU A 52 -16.16 -17.20 -1.59
N PRO A 53 -16.93 -16.56 -0.68
CA PRO A 53 -18.31 -16.17 -1.00
C PRO A 53 -18.35 -15.26 -2.22
N GLY A 54 -19.24 -15.56 -3.17
CA GLY A 54 -19.44 -14.77 -4.37
C GLY A 54 -20.35 -13.55 -4.17
N PRO A 55 -20.66 -12.81 -5.24
CA PRO A 55 -21.64 -11.74 -5.20
C PRO A 55 -23.02 -12.22 -4.70
N GLY A 56 -23.64 -11.48 -3.78
CA GLY A 56 -24.98 -11.82 -3.24
C GLY A 56 -24.99 -12.78 -2.04
N SER A 57 -23.90 -13.49 -1.74
CA SER A 57 -23.79 -14.33 -0.52
C SER A 57 -23.54 -13.49 0.75
N PRO A 58 -23.46 -14.04 1.96
CA PRO A 58 -22.85 -13.34 3.12
C PRO A 58 -21.32 -13.21 2.98
N THR A 59 -20.70 -12.22 3.65
CA THR A 59 -19.22 -12.10 3.68
C THR A 59 -18.61 -13.17 4.59
N ALA A 60 -17.38 -13.61 4.30
CA ALA A 60 -16.60 -14.46 5.20
C ALA A 60 -15.76 -13.63 6.17
N GLY A 61 -15.31 -14.22 7.28
CA GLY A 61 -14.35 -13.58 8.19
C GLY A 61 -12.93 -13.49 7.61
N SER A 62 -12.03 -12.79 8.31
CA SER A 62 -10.62 -12.58 7.89
C SER A 62 -9.83 -13.88 7.70
N MET A 63 -10.20 -14.96 8.39
CA MET A 63 -9.65 -16.32 8.19
C MET A 63 -9.72 -16.79 6.73
N ALA A 64 -10.69 -16.31 5.94
CA ALA A 64 -10.83 -16.67 4.54
C ALA A 64 -9.69 -16.14 3.64
N LEU A 65 -8.83 -15.24 4.14
CA LEU A 65 -7.62 -14.81 3.44
C LEU A 65 -6.47 -15.83 3.54
N LEU A 66 -6.47 -16.70 4.54
CA LEU A 66 -5.35 -17.63 4.80
C LEU A 66 -5.05 -18.58 3.63
N PRO A 67 -6.04 -19.17 2.92
CA PRO A 67 -5.77 -19.98 1.74
C PRO A 67 -5.05 -19.18 0.65
N LEU A 68 -5.42 -17.90 0.45
CA LEU A 68 -4.75 -17.03 -0.51
C LEU A 68 -3.30 -16.77 -0.11
N MET A 69 -3.04 -16.51 1.17
CA MET A 69 -1.66 -16.30 1.68
C MET A 69 -0.79 -17.55 1.57
N THR A 70 -1.40 -18.73 1.66
CA THR A 70 -0.67 -20.01 1.65
C THR A 70 -0.30 -20.44 0.23
N SER A 71 -1.22 -20.27 -0.71
CA SER A 71 -1.07 -20.74 -2.09
C SER A 71 -0.75 -19.63 -3.10
N GLY A 72 -0.77 -18.37 -2.66
CA GLY A 72 -0.64 -17.19 -3.51
C GLY A 72 0.77 -16.75 -3.86
N GLY A 73 1.79 -17.45 -3.38
CA GLY A 73 3.19 -17.06 -3.54
C GLY A 73 3.58 -15.82 -2.74
N VAL A 74 4.65 -15.14 -3.16
CA VAL A 74 5.12 -13.92 -2.50
C VAL A 74 4.16 -12.77 -2.86
N PRO A 75 3.49 -12.15 -1.87
CA PRO A 75 2.52 -11.09 -2.16
C PRO A 75 3.20 -9.83 -2.69
N VAL A 76 2.51 -9.14 -3.60
CA VAL A 76 2.99 -7.90 -4.21
C VAL A 76 2.02 -6.76 -3.90
N LEU A 77 2.55 -5.66 -3.34
CA LEU A 77 1.78 -4.44 -3.12
C LEU A 77 1.80 -3.55 -4.37
N LEU A 78 0.61 -3.11 -4.80
CA LEU A 78 0.46 -2.05 -5.80
C LEU A 78 -0.33 -0.89 -5.20
N LEU A 79 0.04 0.31 -5.61
CA LEU A 79 -0.50 1.57 -5.10
C LEU A 79 -0.95 2.47 -6.27
N PRO A 80 -1.93 2.03 -7.06
CA PRO A 80 -2.38 2.77 -8.23
C PRO A 80 -2.97 4.12 -7.84
N THR A 81 -2.91 5.08 -8.75
CA THR A 81 -3.56 6.38 -8.63
C THR A 81 -4.02 6.84 -10.01
N ALA A 82 -4.94 7.80 -10.08
CA ALA A 82 -5.30 8.43 -11.34
C ALA A 82 -4.03 8.96 -12.03
N GLY A 83 -3.80 8.55 -13.29
CA GLY A 83 -2.61 8.90 -14.07
C GLY A 83 -1.40 7.95 -13.90
N ASP A 84 -1.40 7.07 -12.90
CA ASP A 84 -0.38 6.03 -12.71
C ASP A 84 -1.02 4.66 -12.41
N LEU A 85 -1.17 3.87 -13.47
CA LEU A 85 -1.69 2.50 -13.42
C LEU A 85 -0.56 1.46 -13.30
N ARG A 86 0.69 1.87 -13.05
CA ARG A 86 1.84 0.95 -13.09
C ARG A 86 1.57 -0.25 -12.18
N GLY A 87 1.52 -1.42 -12.81
CA GLY A 87 1.30 -2.69 -12.15
C GLY A 87 -0.14 -3.18 -12.15
N LEU A 88 -1.16 -2.45 -12.57
CA LEU A 88 -2.49 -3.05 -12.77
C LEU A 88 -2.60 -3.71 -14.17
N PRO A 89 -3.31 -4.85 -14.30
CA PRO A 89 -3.60 -5.42 -15.60
C PRO A 89 -4.44 -4.44 -16.44
N PRO A 90 -4.10 -4.23 -17.73
CA PRO A 90 -4.87 -3.35 -18.59
C PRO A 90 -6.28 -3.94 -18.80
N LYS A 91 -7.31 -3.14 -18.52
CA LYS A 91 -8.74 -3.48 -18.71
C LYS A 91 -9.27 -4.64 -17.84
N GLY A 92 -8.68 -4.86 -16.66
CA GLY A 92 -9.21 -5.83 -15.70
C GLY A 92 -10.35 -5.26 -14.85
N ASP A 93 -11.24 -6.14 -14.39
CA ASP A 93 -12.35 -5.84 -13.48
C ASP A 93 -11.85 -5.28 -12.13
N ILE A 94 -10.56 -5.48 -11.84
CA ILE A 94 -9.85 -4.95 -10.68
C ILE A 94 -9.47 -3.47 -10.82
N THR A 95 -9.37 -2.94 -12.04
CA THR A 95 -8.72 -1.63 -12.29
C THR A 95 -9.44 -0.49 -11.57
N VAL A 96 -10.76 -0.36 -11.75
CA VAL A 96 -11.54 0.72 -11.12
C VAL A 96 -11.56 0.59 -9.59
N PRO A 97 -11.91 -0.59 -9.01
CA PRO A 97 -11.85 -0.77 -7.56
C PRO A 97 -10.47 -0.49 -6.95
N ALA A 98 -9.40 -0.89 -7.63
CA ALA A 98 -8.04 -0.66 -7.17
C ALA A 98 -7.67 0.83 -7.23
N LEU A 99 -8.14 1.58 -8.24
CA LEU A 99 -7.95 3.03 -8.32
C LEU A 99 -8.72 3.77 -7.22
N ASP A 100 -9.97 3.39 -6.97
CA ASP A 100 -10.81 3.99 -5.94
C ASP A 100 -10.25 3.72 -4.53
N SER A 101 -9.75 2.50 -4.30
CA SER A 101 -9.05 2.12 -3.07
C SER A 101 -7.68 2.78 -2.93
N GLY A 102 -7.01 3.03 -4.06
CA GLY A 102 -5.60 3.46 -4.12
C GLY A 102 -4.58 2.39 -3.72
N ALA A 103 -5.03 1.16 -3.45
CA ALA A 103 -4.18 0.06 -3.01
C ALA A 103 -4.76 -1.32 -3.41
N VAL A 104 -3.86 -2.27 -3.67
CA VAL A 104 -4.17 -3.69 -3.92
C VAL A 104 -3.00 -4.58 -3.50
N VAL A 105 -3.31 -5.74 -2.93
CA VAL A 105 -2.33 -6.81 -2.67
C VAL A 105 -2.55 -7.94 -3.65
N VAL A 106 -1.56 -8.23 -4.49
CA VAL A 106 -1.62 -9.29 -5.50
C VAL A 106 -0.96 -10.56 -4.98
N PHE A 107 -1.64 -11.69 -5.19
CA PHE A 107 -1.15 -13.04 -4.98
C PHE A 107 -0.86 -13.67 -6.35
N PRO A 108 0.38 -13.57 -6.87
CA PRO A 108 0.69 -13.85 -8.27
C PRO A 108 0.38 -15.30 -8.68
N GLU A 109 0.65 -16.28 -7.83
CA GLU A 109 0.46 -17.71 -8.19
C GLU A 109 -1.02 -18.10 -8.32
N LEU A 110 -1.92 -17.30 -7.75
CA LEU A 110 -3.37 -17.47 -7.87
C LEU A 110 -3.99 -16.50 -8.89
N GLU A 111 -3.19 -15.58 -9.45
CA GLU A 111 -3.64 -14.49 -10.31
C GLU A 111 -4.84 -13.74 -9.73
N VAL A 112 -4.78 -13.42 -8.43
CA VAL A 112 -5.82 -12.65 -7.72
C VAL A 112 -5.24 -11.42 -7.06
N GLY A 113 -6.02 -10.34 -7.05
CA GLY A 113 -5.74 -9.13 -6.30
C GLY A 113 -6.80 -8.87 -5.24
N VAL A 114 -6.36 -8.54 -4.04
CA VAL A 114 -7.21 -8.22 -2.88
C VAL A 114 -7.22 -6.70 -2.71
N VAL A 115 -8.41 -6.12 -2.85
CA VAL A 115 -8.67 -4.68 -2.80
C VAL A 115 -9.42 -4.36 -1.50
N PRO A 116 -8.86 -3.52 -0.61
CA PRO A 116 -9.62 -2.97 0.52
C PRO A 116 -10.66 -1.96 0.03
N THR A 117 -11.95 -2.21 0.30
CA THR A 117 -13.06 -1.38 -0.17
C THR A 117 -14.17 -1.41 0.87
N ASP A 118 -14.74 -0.28 1.27
CA ASP A 118 -15.87 -0.19 2.20
C ASP A 118 -15.73 -1.03 3.50
N GLY A 119 -14.51 -1.10 4.05
CA GLY A 119 -14.25 -1.90 5.25
C GLY A 119 -14.28 -3.43 5.03
N GLN A 120 -14.29 -3.91 3.79
CA GLN A 120 -14.13 -5.33 3.42
C GLN A 120 -12.92 -5.55 2.52
N TRP A 121 -12.51 -6.80 2.39
CA TRP A 121 -11.52 -7.29 1.44
C TRP A 121 -12.23 -7.90 0.24
N ARG A 122 -12.11 -7.27 -0.93
CA ARG A 122 -12.70 -7.75 -2.17
C ARG A 122 -11.64 -8.38 -3.07
N VAL A 123 -11.87 -9.61 -3.49
CA VAL A 123 -10.91 -10.39 -4.28
C VAL A 123 -11.32 -10.37 -5.75
N HIS A 124 -10.41 -9.94 -6.62
CA HIS A 124 -10.61 -9.82 -8.06
C HIS A 124 -9.59 -10.69 -8.81
N SER A 125 -9.85 -10.98 -10.09
CA SER A 125 -8.82 -11.51 -10.98
C SER A 125 -7.74 -10.45 -11.23
N CYS A 126 -6.48 -10.85 -11.14
CA CYS A 126 -5.33 -9.98 -11.37
C CYS A 126 -4.17 -10.76 -11.97
N PRO A 127 -4.24 -11.15 -13.26
CA PRO A 127 -3.13 -11.79 -13.94
C PRO A 127 -2.05 -10.77 -14.28
N GLY A 128 -0.82 -11.24 -14.45
CA GLY A 128 0.31 -10.45 -14.95
C GLY A 128 1.50 -10.36 -14.00
N HIS A 129 2.54 -9.68 -14.48
CA HIS A 129 3.77 -9.46 -13.72
C HIS A 129 3.81 -8.03 -13.17
N HIS A 130 4.23 -7.90 -11.91
CA HIS A 130 4.09 -6.67 -11.15
C HIS A 130 5.42 -6.25 -10.50
N PRO A 131 6.44 -5.85 -11.30
CA PRO A 131 7.75 -5.57 -10.77
C PRO A 131 7.74 -4.31 -9.90
N ALA A 132 8.53 -4.35 -8.83
CA ALA A 132 8.86 -3.20 -8.00
C ALA A 132 10.32 -2.79 -8.26
N LEU A 133 10.64 -1.53 -7.97
CA LEU A 133 12.02 -1.06 -7.97
C LEU A 133 12.82 -1.77 -6.88
N SER A 134 14.15 -1.83 -7.04
CA SER A 134 15.03 -2.14 -5.92
C SER A 134 14.99 -1.04 -4.85
N LEU A 135 15.42 -1.36 -3.62
CA LEU A 135 15.52 -0.36 -2.54
C LEU A 135 16.43 0.82 -2.91
N GLY A 136 17.51 0.57 -3.66
CA GLY A 136 18.46 1.60 -4.07
C GLY A 136 17.86 2.56 -5.10
N GLU A 137 17.23 2.01 -6.14
CA GLU A 137 16.53 2.80 -7.17
C GLU A 137 15.40 3.64 -6.56
N ALA A 138 14.59 3.04 -5.67
CA ALA A 138 13.52 3.75 -4.99
C ALA A 138 14.01 4.91 -4.12
N ASN A 139 15.13 4.74 -3.40
CA ASN A 139 15.72 5.83 -2.62
C ASN A 139 16.21 6.96 -3.54
N ALA A 140 16.91 6.61 -4.62
CA ALA A 140 17.40 7.59 -5.59
C ALA A 140 16.25 8.38 -6.24
N GLU A 141 15.15 7.71 -6.61
CA GLU A 141 13.95 8.38 -7.13
C GLU A 141 13.31 9.34 -6.13
N ILE A 142 13.16 8.92 -4.87
CA ILE A 142 12.61 9.79 -3.80
C ILE A 142 13.50 11.02 -3.59
N ASP A 143 14.82 10.83 -3.49
CA ASP A 143 15.75 11.92 -3.22
C ASP A 143 15.79 12.91 -4.39
N GLY A 144 15.76 12.41 -5.63
CA GLY A 144 15.63 13.21 -6.83
C GLY A 144 14.34 14.03 -6.89
N ALA A 145 13.20 13.38 -6.64
CA ALA A 145 11.89 14.04 -6.65
C ALA A 145 11.73 15.06 -5.52
N MET A 146 12.30 14.79 -4.34
CA MET A 146 12.30 15.73 -3.22
C MET A 146 13.12 16.98 -3.51
N ALA A 147 14.29 16.82 -4.14
CA ALA A 147 15.11 17.95 -4.58
C ALA A 147 14.40 18.81 -5.65
N GLU A 148 13.70 18.17 -6.58
CA GLU A 148 12.89 18.84 -7.60
C GLU A 148 11.71 19.61 -6.98
N ALA A 149 10.90 18.96 -6.15
CA ALA A 149 9.78 19.59 -5.46
C ALA A 149 10.22 20.79 -4.63
N THR A 150 11.33 20.68 -3.90
CA THR A 150 11.88 21.79 -3.09
C THR A 150 12.27 22.98 -3.96
N ARG A 151 12.98 22.76 -5.08
CA ARG A 151 13.35 23.85 -6.01
C ARG A 151 12.12 24.55 -6.59
N SER A 152 11.10 23.78 -6.96
CA SER A 152 9.85 24.31 -7.48
C SER A 152 9.10 25.15 -6.44
N LEU A 153 8.95 24.65 -5.21
CA LEU A 153 8.24 25.36 -4.13
C LEU A 153 8.95 26.63 -3.66
N VAL A 154 10.29 26.63 -3.60
CA VAL A 154 11.07 27.84 -3.26
C VAL A 154 10.87 28.94 -4.29
N THR A 155 10.79 28.58 -5.57
CA THR A 155 10.55 29.54 -6.66
C THR A 155 9.16 30.18 -6.56
N LEU A 156 8.20 29.49 -5.94
CA LEU A 156 6.83 29.96 -5.76
C LEU A 156 6.65 30.88 -4.53
N ASP A 157 7.69 31.06 -3.70
CA ASP A 157 7.67 31.85 -2.44
C ASP A 157 6.52 31.47 -1.48
N ILE A 158 6.13 30.18 -1.50
CA ILE A 158 5.07 29.66 -0.64
C ILE A 158 5.73 29.12 0.63
N ALA A 159 5.80 29.93 1.69
CA ALA A 159 6.21 29.42 3.01
C ALA A 159 5.58 30.19 4.18
N ARG A 160 4.59 29.58 4.85
CA ARG A 160 4.32 29.81 6.28
C ARG A 160 4.04 28.48 6.97
N GLY A 161 4.95 28.04 7.82
CA GLY A 161 4.73 26.91 8.72
C GLY A 161 4.00 27.36 9.97
N SER A 162 2.90 26.68 10.34
CA SER A 162 2.25 26.83 11.64
C SER A 162 2.56 25.64 12.55
N GLU A 163 2.46 25.82 13.86
CA GLU A 163 2.61 24.72 14.83
C GLU A 163 1.57 23.61 14.63
N GLN A 164 0.39 23.98 14.12
CA GLN A 164 -0.72 23.09 13.80
C GLN A 164 -0.38 22.10 12.66
N VAL A 165 0.46 22.51 11.70
CA VAL A 165 0.96 21.64 10.62
C VAL A 165 1.80 20.49 11.19
N ARG A 166 2.72 20.78 12.12
CA ARG A 166 3.59 19.75 12.72
C ARG A 166 2.80 18.70 13.47
N GLU A 167 1.80 19.13 14.24
CA GLU A 167 0.93 18.22 14.98
C GLU A 167 0.07 17.36 14.04
N ASN A 168 -0.46 17.93 12.96
CA ASN A 168 -1.20 17.18 11.95
C ASN A 168 -0.35 16.11 11.26
N VAL A 169 0.91 16.44 10.93
CA VAL A 169 1.86 15.48 10.34
C VAL A 169 2.13 14.35 11.33
N ARG A 170 2.45 14.66 12.58
CA ARG A 170 2.73 13.67 13.63
C ARG A 170 1.55 12.72 13.84
N ARG A 171 0.31 13.24 13.89
CA ARG A 171 -0.90 12.42 14.00
C ARG A 171 -1.04 11.46 12.83
N ARG A 172 -0.90 11.94 11.60
CA ARG A 172 -0.96 11.09 10.40
C ARG A 172 0.13 10.02 10.37
N MET A 173 1.35 10.35 10.80
CA MET A 173 2.43 9.37 10.91
C MET A 173 2.07 8.22 11.87
N LEU A 174 1.41 8.52 12.98
CA LEU A 174 0.94 7.50 13.92
C LEU A 174 -0.21 6.67 13.34
N ASP A 175 -1.16 7.32 12.66
CA ASP A 175 -2.31 6.63 12.05
C ASP A 175 -1.90 5.70 10.89
N GLU A 176 -0.83 6.04 10.18
CA GLU A 176 -0.31 5.27 9.03
C GLU A 176 0.88 4.37 9.39
N ALA A 177 1.34 4.39 10.66
CA ALA A 177 2.42 3.52 11.13
C ALA A 177 2.04 2.05 10.95
N VAL A 178 2.90 1.29 10.27
CA VAL A 178 2.66 -0.13 9.98
C VAL A 178 3.45 -0.97 10.97
N ASP A 179 2.77 -1.87 11.68
CA ASP A 179 3.43 -2.89 12.49
C ASP A 179 4.02 -3.97 11.56
N THR A 180 5.35 -4.01 11.50
CA THR A 180 6.08 -4.90 10.60
C THR A 180 6.33 -6.24 11.26
N PRO A 181 6.10 -7.38 10.58
CA PRO A 181 6.38 -8.69 11.14
C PRO A 181 7.83 -8.85 11.62
N PRO A 182 8.09 -9.64 12.68
CA PRO A 182 9.45 -9.98 13.08
C PRO A 182 10.25 -10.59 11.93
N GLY A 183 11.51 -10.19 11.79
CA GLY A 183 12.37 -10.62 10.69
C GLY A 183 12.28 -9.74 9.44
N THR A 184 11.52 -8.64 9.46
CA THR A 184 11.55 -7.63 8.41
C THR A 184 12.96 -7.00 8.32
N PRO A 185 13.57 -6.89 7.13
CA PRO A 185 14.91 -6.30 6.98
C PRO A 185 14.96 -4.83 7.42
N THR A 186 15.99 -4.45 8.17
CA THR A 186 16.16 -3.07 8.67
C THR A 186 16.13 -2.02 7.55
N ALA A 187 16.74 -2.31 6.39
CA ALA A 187 16.74 -1.38 5.25
C ALA A 187 15.32 -1.18 4.67
N ALA A 188 14.51 -2.23 4.62
CA ALA A 188 13.12 -2.15 4.16
C ALA A 188 12.25 -1.38 5.17
N SER A 189 12.40 -1.66 6.47
CA SER A 189 11.70 -0.92 7.53
C SER A 189 12.08 0.57 7.54
N ALA A 190 13.36 0.90 7.35
CA ALA A 190 13.83 2.28 7.29
C ALA A 190 13.24 3.03 6.08
N LEU A 191 13.22 2.42 4.90
CA LEU A 191 12.57 3.01 3.73
C LEU A 191 11.06 3.17 3.95
N LEU A 192 10.40 2.16 4.54
CA LEU A 192 8.97 2.22 4.84
C LEU A 192 8.63 3.37 5.81
N ALA A 193 9.42 3.57 6.86
CA ALA A 193 9.26 4.70 7.78
C ALA A 193 9.48 6.06 7.10
N LYS A 194 10.48 6.16 6.20
CA LYS A 194 10.74 7.37 5.39
C LYS A 194 9.53 7.69 4.52
N VAL A 195 8.98 6.71 3.79
CA VAL A 195 7.81 6.96 2.92
C VAL A 195 6.55 7.26 3.71
N ILE A 196 6.28 6.61 4.84
CA ILE A 196 5.14 6.96 5.72
C ILE A 196 5.23 8.43 6.16
N SER A 197 6.44 8.88 6.53
CA SER A 197 6.67 10.27 6.94
C SER A 197 6.42 11.25 5.80
N LEU A 198 6.90 10.93 4.59
CA LEU A 198 6.68 11.75 3.39
C LEU A 198 5.22 11.77 2.94
N GLU A 199 4.49 10.64 3.02
CA GLU A 199 3.06 10.58 2.74
C GLU A 199 2.26 11.44 3.72
N ALA A 200 2.61 11.41 5.02
CA ALA A 200 1.99 12.26 6.01
C ALA A 200 2.20 13.75 5.70
N LEU A 201 3.42 14.14 5.29
CA LEU A 201 3.73 15.50 4.85
C LEU A 201 2.93 15.90 3.61
N LEU A 202 2.91 15.06 2.58
CA LEU A 202 2.16 15.29 1.34
C LEU A 202 0.65 15.39 1.59
N ALA A 203 0.10 14.57 2.49
CA ALA A 203 -1.32 14.60 2.85
C ALA A 203 -1.69 15.86 3.65
N VAL A 204 -0.79 16.38 4.48
CA VAL A 204 -1.00 17.68 5.16
C VAL A 204 -0.88 18.83 4.17
N ALA A 205 0.07 18.76 3.24
CA ALA A 205 0.16 19.71 2.14
C ALA A 205 -1.15 19.71 1.33
N ALA A 206 -1.61 18.57 0.80
CA ALA A 206 -2.86 18.51 0.03
C ALA A 206 -4.11 19.01 0.78
N GLY A 207 -4.13 18.94 2.12
CA GLY A 207 -5.26 19.36 2.95
C GLY A 207 -5.34 20.85 3.28
N HIS A 208 -4.52 21.71 2.65
CA HIS A 208 -4.37 23.14 2.93
C HIS A 208 -5.59 23.85 3.58
N GLU A 209 -5.46 24.21 4.86
CA GLU A 209 -6.12 25.38 5.48
C GLU A 209 -5.25 26.63 5.23
N THR A 210 -4.94 26.94 3.98
CA THR A 210 -4.17 28.14 3.68
C THR A 210 -5.11 29.32 3.52
N ALA A 211 -5.06 30.25 4.47
CA ALA A 211 -5.78 31.51 4.37
C ALA A 211 -5.33 32.24 3.09
N ALA A 212 -6.29 32.42 2.15
CA ALA A 212 -6.18 33.20 0.92
C ALA A 212 -5.22 32.67 -0.19
N VAL A 213 -5.24 31.37 -0.50
CA VAL A 213 -4.60 30.84 -1.73
C VAL A 213 -5.66 30.61 -2.82
N THR A 214 -5.38 31.04 -4.05
CA THR A 214 -6.27 30.87 -5.20
C THR A 214 -6.23 29.42 -5.73
N SER A 215 -7.30 28.95 -6.39
CA SER A 215 -7.34 27.61 -7.00
C SER A 215 -6.20 27.36 -8.01
N ARG A 216 -5.68 28.43 -8.63
CA ARG A 216 -4.55 28.35 -9.57
C ARG A 216 -3.23 28.06 -8.87
N GLU A 217 -2.97 28.70 -7.73
CA GLU A 217 -1.76 28.47 -6.94
C GLU A 217 -1.75 27.06 -6.35
N LEU A 218 -2.93 26.55 -5.91
CA LEU A 218 -3.07 25.17 -5.48
C LEU A 218 -2.73 24.17 -6.60
N ALA A 219 -3.22 24.39 -7.82
CA ALA A 219 -2.89 23.52 -8.96
C ALA A 219 -1.39 23.49 -9.27
N VAL A 220 -0.70 24.63 -9.15
CA VAL A 220 0.75 24.73 -9.37
C VAL A 220 1.53 23.98 -8.29
N VAL A 221 1.11 24.07 -7.02
CA VAL A 221 1.70 23.29 -5.92
C VAL A 221 1.49 21.79 -6.13
N ASP A 222 0.28 21.38 -6.50
CA ASP A 222 -0.03 19.98 -6.79
C ASP A 222 0.81 19.43 -7.95
N ASP A 223 0.95 20.21 -9.03
CA ASP A 223 1.83 19.86 -10.15
C ASP A 223 3.29 19.71 -9.72
N ALA A 224 3.79 20.61 -8.86
CA ALA A 224 5.15 20.56 -8.33
C ALA A 224 5.39 19.35 -7.39
N LEU A 225 4.37 18.91 -6.65
CA LEU A 225 4.46 17.78 -5.72
C LEU A 225 4.19 16.41 -6.37
N ARG A 226 3.54 16.37 -7.55
CA ARG A 226 3.17 15.13 -8.25
C ARG A 226 4.34 14.15 -8.45
N PRO A 227 5.56 14.56 -8.86
CA PRO A 227 6.70 13.64 -8.97
C PRO A 227 7.06 13.00 -7.63
N LEU A 228 7.05 13.77 -6.54
CA LEU A 228 7.34 13.26 -5.20
C LEU A 228 6.25 12.29 -4.71
N THR A 229 4.97 12.59 -4.95
CA THR A 229 3.87 11.66 -4.65
C THR A 229 4.05 10.31 -5.36
N THR A 230 4.48 10.34 -6.61
CA THR A 230 4.73 9.13 -7.42
C THR A 230 5.92 8.34 -6.87
N ALA A 231 7.05 9.00 -6.60
CA ALA A 231 8.24 8.37 -6.06
C ALA A 231 8.02 7.75 -4.67
N VAL A 232 7.24 8.41 -3.81
CA VAL A 232 6.90 7.91 -2.48
C VAL A 232 6.07 6.62 -2.55
N ARG A 233 5.07 6.57 -3.45
CA ARG A 233 4.31 5.33 -3.72
C ARG A 233 5.21 4.21 -4.25
N ALA A 234 6.11 4.52 -5.18
CA ALA A 234 7.09 3.55 -5.68
C ALA A 234 8.02 3.03 -4.57
N GLY A 235 8.46 3.91 -3.67
CA GLY A 235 9.28 3.54 -2.51
C GLY A 235 8.57 2.64 -1.51
N ARG A 236 7.28 2.89 -1.23
CA ARG A 236 6.48 1.99 -0.39
C ARG A 236 6.37 0.60 -1.03
N ARG A 237 6.13 0.53 -2.35
CA ARG A 237 6.12 -0.75 -3.08
C ARG A 237 7.47 -1.47 -3.02
N ALA A 238 8.58 -0.76 -3.20
CA ALA A 238 9.93 -1.34 -3.13
C ALA A 238 10.26 -1.86 -1.73
N ALA A 239 9.94 -1.10 -0.68
CA ALA A 239 10.13 -1.51 0.71
C ALA A 239 9.35 -2.80 1.03
N VAL A 240 8.08 -2.86 0.65
CA VAL A 240 7.23 -4.03 0.87
C VAL A 240 7.66 -5.22 0.03
N ALA A 241 8.07 -5.01 -1.22
CA ALA A 241 8.55 -6.09 -2.08
C ALA A 241 9.82 -6.76 -1.50
N GLU A 242 10.79 -5.97 -1.04
CA GLU A 242 12.00 -6.52 -0.42
C GLU A 242 11.70 -7.21 0.92
N ALA A 243 10.85 -6.62 1.76
CA ALA A 243 10.42 -7.24 3.01
C ALA A 243 9.69 -8.57 2.75
N ALA A 244 8.72 -8.59 1.83
CA ALA A 244 7.95 -9.78 1.50
C ALA A 244 8.84 -10.91 0.97
N ARG A 245 9.80 -10.58 0.10
CA ARG A 245 10.78 -11.54 -0.42
C ARG A 245 11.61 -12.18 0.70
N VAL A 246 12.13 -11.38 1.64
CA VAL A 246 12.94 -11.91 2.75
C VAL A 246 12.10 -12.70 3.73
N LEU A 247 10.93 -12.20 4.14
CA LEU A 247 10.02 -12.86 5.08
C LEU A 247 9.58 -14.23 4.55
N ALA A 248 9.18 -14.32 3.29
CA ALA A 248 8.75 -15.59 2.68
C ALA A 248 9.87 -16.65 2.63
N GLN A 249 11.14 -16.24 2.60
CA GLN A 249 12.30 -17.14 2.55
C GLN A 249 12.72 -17.70 3.93
N GLN A 250 12.16 -17.20 5.03
CA GLN A 250 12.60 -17.56 6.39
C GLN A 250 12.25 -19.01 6.77
N SER A 251 11.11 -19.54 6.32
CA SER A 251 10.71 -20.93 6.55
C SER A 251 11.69 -21.94 5.93
N VAL A 252 12.29 -21.58 4.78
CA VAL A 252 13.27 -22.42 4.07
C VAL A 252 14.58 -22.52 4.84
N ARG A 253 14.97 -21.46 5.56
CA ARG A 253 16.22 -21.43 6.35
C ARG A 253 16.09 -22.17 7.69
N SER A 254 14.90 -22.18 8.31
CA SER A 254 14.66 -22.90 9.57
C SER A 254 14.57 -24.42 9.41
N ARG A 255 14.42 -24.95 8.18
CA ARG A 255 14.32 -26.39 7.89
C ARG A 255 15.65 -27.02 7.43
N ARG A 256 16.74 -26.24 7.37
CA ARG A 256 18.10 -26.69 7.06
C ARG A 256 18.93 -26.65 8.33
#